data_AF-A0A937GBF7-F1
#
_entry.id   AF-A0A937GBF7-F1
#
_cell.length_a   1.000
_cell.length_b   1.000
_cell.length_c   1.000
_cell.angle_alpha   90.00
_cell.angle_beta   90.00
_cell.angle_gamma   90.00
#
_symmetry.space_group_name_H-M   'P 1'
#
loop_
_entity.id
_entity.type
_entity.pdbx_description
1 polymer ?
#
loop_
_entity_poly.entity_id
_entity_poly.type
_entity_poly.pdbx_seq_one_letter_code
_entity_poly.pdbx_strand_id
1 'polypeptide(L)'
;MSESVTSAVETLMARDATAGVSSAVVVSVSGEVVVERYGVIPGNALREERIVDAFTPLLSWSVAKSVVHAIVGVLVADARVDLDAPIGLSGGARSGITWLNLLEMRSGLAFIE
;
A
#
# COMPACT_ATOMS: atom_id res chain seq x y z
N MET A 1 -22.82 11.20 11.30
CA MET A 1 -21.79 10.60 10.39
C MET A 1 -20.82 9.70 11.15
N SER A 2 -20.19 10.17 12.22
CA SER A 2 -19.21 9.38 13.01
C SER A 2 -19.76 8.03 13.54
N GLU A 3 -21.00 7.98 14.06
CA GLU A 3 -21.58 6.73 14.56
C GLU A 3 -21.79 5.66 13.48
N SER A 4 -22.24 6.06 12.29
CA SER A 4 -22.44 5.13 11.17
C SER A 4 -21.11 4.56 10.65
N VAL A 5 -20.07 5.39 10.57
CA VAL A 5 -18.71 4.96 10.19
C VAL A 5 -18.15 4.02 11.26
N THR A 6 -18.32 4.36 12.53
CA THR A 6 -17.85 3.51 13.64
C THR A 6 -18.52 2.14 13.57
N SER A 7 -19.85 2.08 13.44
CA SER A 7 -20.59 0.81 13.33
C SER A 7 -20.15 -0.04 12.13
N ALA A 8 -19.85 0.58 10.98
CA ALA A 8 -19.31 -0.13 9.82
C ALA A 8 -17.92 -0.71 10.10
N VAL A 9 -17.05 0.04 10.77
CA VAL A 9 -15.72 -0.44 11.17
C VAL A 9 -15.84 -1.59 12.18
N GLU A 10 -16.71 -1.49 13.19
CA GLU A 10 -16.94 -2.61 14.13
C GLU A 10 -17.42 -3.87 13.40
N THR A 11 -18.30 -3.72 12.41
CA THR A 11 -18.76 -4.84 11.57
C THR A 11 -17.62 -5.47 10.78
N LEU A 12 -16.71 -4.64 10.23
CA LEU A 12 -15.52 -5.10 9.50
C LEU A 12 -14.52 -5.81 10.43
N MET A 13 -14.33 -5.31 11.65
CA MET A 13 -13.43 -5.90 12.64
C MET A 13 -13.97 -7.23 13.18
N ALA A 14 -15.29 -7.37 13.30
CA ALA A 14 -15.96 -8.57 13.82
C ALA A 14 -16.24 -9.65 12.76
N ARG A 15 -15.72 -9.51 11.53
CA ARG A 15 -15.91 -10.54 10.49
C ARG A 15 -15.32 -11.88 10.91
N ASP A 16 -15.99 -12.94 10.49
CA ASP A 16 -15.49 -14.30 10.71
C ASP A 16 -14.11 -14.49 10.08
N ALA A 17 -13.22 -15.18 10.80
CA ALA A 17 -11.82 -15.35 10.39
C ALA A 17 -11.68 -16.11 9.05
N THR A 18 -12.66 -16.91 8.64
CA THR A 18 -12.67 -17.56 7.31
C THR A 18 -12.78 -16.55 6.16
N ALA A 19 -13.28 -15.35 6.43
CA ALA A 19 -13.32 -14.24 5.48
C ALA A 19 -12.05 -13.36 5.52
N GLY A 20 -11.07 -13.73 6.35
CA GLY A 20 -9.87 -12.94 6.63
C GLY A 20 -9.99 -12.14 7.93
N VAL A 21 -8.83 -11.81 8.53
CA VAL A 21 -8.73 -11.07 9.79
C VAL A 21 -8.26 -9.64 9.52
N SER A 22 -9.01 -8.67 10.05
CA SER A 22 -8.64 -7.24 9.99
C SER A 22 -7.64 -6.92 11.11
N SER A 23 -6.38 -6.69 10.76
CA SER A 23 -5.34 -6.33 11.73
C SER A 23 -5.42 -4.87 12.20
N ALA A 24 -5.80 -3.95 11.32
CA ALA A 24 -6.03 -2.55 11.66
C ALA A 24 -6.92 -1.87 10.62
N VAL A 25 -7.71 -0.89 11.05
CA VAL A 25 -8.53 -0.02 10.18
C VAL A 25 -8.42 1.41 10.69
N VAL A 26 -8.07 2.33 9.78
CA VAL A 26 -8.02 3.77 10.04
C VAL A 26 -8.91 4.47 9.02
N VAL A 27 -9.77 5.36 9.50
CA VAL A 27 -10.61 6.21 8.65
C VAL A 27 -10.24 7.66 8.91
N SER A 28 -9.77 8.34 7.86
CA SER A 28 -9.51 9.78 7.88
C SER A 28 -10.53 10.52 7.01
N VAL A 29 -11.08 11.61 7.53
CA VAL A 29 -11.99 12.51 6.83
C VAL A 29 -11.41 13.91 6.91
N SER A 30 -11.12 14.52 5.76
CA SER A 30 -10.53 15.86 5.67
C SER A 30 -9.21 16.01 6.47
N GLY A 31 -8.40 14.95 6.50
CA GLY A 31 -7.11 14.95 7.21
C GLY A 31 -7.19 14.57 8.68
N GLU A 32 -8.39 14.50 9.27
CA GLU A 32 -8.60 14.13 10.67
C GLU A 32 -8.93 12.64 10.79
N VAL A 33 -8.31 11.94 11.74
CA VAL A 33 -8.64 10.54 12.03
C VAL A 33 -9.93 10.50 12.85
N VAL A 34 -10.98 9.92 12.28
CA VAL A 34 -12.31 9.87 12.92
C VAL A 34 -12.63 8.51 13.53
N VAL A 35 -11.99 7.44 13.04
CA VAL A 35 -12.07 6.08 13.60
C VAL A 35 -10.74 5.39 13.42
N GLU A 36 -10.30 4.70 14.46
CA GLU A 36 -9.11 3.86 14.46
C GLU A 36 -9.39 2.61 15.29
N ARG A 37 -9.11 1.44 14.72
CA ARG A 37 -9.27 0.13 15.37
C ARG A 37 -8.11 -0.78 15.05
N TYR A 38 -7.72 -1.55 16.04
CA TYR A 38 -6.67 -2.55 15.93
C TYR A 38 -7.20 -3.90 16.38
N GLY A 39 -6.77 -4.94 15.67
CA GLY A 39 -7.06 -6.32 15.97
C GLY A 39 -5.78 -7.08 16.23
N VAL A 40 -5.64 -8.21 15.57
CA VAL A 40 -4.47 -9.08 15.70
C VAL A 40 -3.83 -9.34 14.35
N ILE A 41 -2.55 -9.68 14.37
CA ILE A 41 -1.91 -10.42 13.29
C ILE A 41 -2.02 -11.89 13.66
N PRO A 42 -2.78 -12.70 12.91
CA PRO A 42 -2.95 -14.11 13.22
C PRO A 42 -1.61 -14.84 13.31
N GLY A 43 -1.53 -15.78 14.25
CA GLY A 43 -0.40 -16.69 14.33
C GLY A 43 -0.32 -17.61 13.10
N ASN A 44 0.84 -18.21 12.90
CA ASN A 44 1.07 -19.27 11.93
C ASN A 44 2.03 -20.31 12.51
N ALA A 45 2.42 -21.31 11.72
CA ALA A 45 3.30 -22.39 12.16
C ALA A 45 4.67 -21.92 12.71
N LEU A 46 5.08 -20.67 12.41
CA LEU A 46 6.37 -20.10 12.79
C LEU A 46 6.29 -19.02 13.85
N ARG A 47 5.10 -18.44 14.09
CA ARG A 47 4.92 -17.28 14.97
C ARG A 47 3.57 -17.32 15.65
N GLU A 48 3.55 -16.97 16.94
CA GLU A 48 2.31 -16.79 17.68
C GLU A 48 1.53 -15.56 17.19
N GLU A 49 0.24 -15.54 17.50
CA GLU A 49 -0.62 -14.38 17.27
C GLU A 49 -0.07 -13.16 18.03
N ARG A 50 -0.20 -11.98 17.42
CA ARG A 50 0.27 -10.73 18.01
C ARG A 50 -0.82 -9.66 17.99
N ILE A 51 -1.01 -9.01 19.12
CA ILE A 51 -1.88 -7.83 19.24
C ILE A 51 -1.25 -6.66 18.45
N VAL A 52 -2.08 -5.94 17.70
CA VAL A 52 -1.69 -4.77 16.92
C VAL A 52 -1.99 -3.51 17.72
N ASP A 53 -1.09 -2.54 17.63
CA ASP A 53 -1.28 -1.18 18.10
C ASP A 53 -0.85 -0.16 17.04
N ALA A 54 -0.91 1.14 17.38
CA ALA A 54 -0.55 2.26 16.52
C ALA A 54 0.89 2.21 15.99
N PHE A 55 1.78 1.52 16.69
CA PHE A 55 3.21 1.48 16.38
C PHE A 55 3.63 0.15 15.74
N THR A 56 2.70 -0.79 15.62
CA THR A 56 2.98 -2.12 15.05
C THR A 56 3.13 -2.01 13.53
N PRO A 57 4.31 -2.33 12.97
CA PRO A 57 4.48 -2.33 11.52
C PRO A 57 3.68 -3.47 10.89
N LEU A 58 2.93 -3.13 9.84
CA LEU A 58 2.20 -4.09 9.01
C LEU A 58 2.88 -4.24 7.64
N LEU A 59 2.73 -5.41 7.03
CA LEU A 59 3.21 -5.62 5.66
C LEU A 59 2.44 -4.71 4.71
N SER A 60 3.16 -3.87 3.98
CA SER A 60 2.56 -2.91 3.04
C SER A 60 1.98 -3.56 1.79
N TRP A 61 2.49 -4.73 1.41
CA TRP A 61 2.20 -5.35 0.12
C TRP A 61 2.36 -4.33 -1.03
N SER A 62 1.46 -4.35 -2.01
CA SER A 62 1.49 -3.44 -3.15
C SER A 62 1.23 -1.97 -2.80
N VAL A 63 0.84 -1.61 -1.57
CA VAL A 63 0.77 -0.20 -1.14
C VAL A 63 2.14 0.47 -1.27
N ALA A 64 3.23 -0.30 -1.18
CA ALA A 64 4.59 0.21 -1.43
C ALA A 64 4.73 0.91 -2.81
N LYS A 65 3.96 0.50 -3.82
CA LYS A 65 3.97 1.13 -5.15
C LYS A 65 3.44 2.56 -5.12
N SER A 66 2.46 2.86 -4.25
CA SER A 66 1.95 4.21 -4.06
C SER A 66 3.00 5.12 -3.40
N VAL A 67 3.78 4.58 -2.46
CA VAL A 67 4.91 5.30 -1.86
C VAL A 67 5.98 5.61 -2.91
N VAL A 68 6.31 4.64 -3.77
CA VAL A 68 7.21 4.87 -4.92
C VAL A 68 6.69 5.98 -5.83
N HIS A 69 5.40 5.98 -6.18
CA HIS A 69 4.79 7.06 -6.95
C HIS A 69 4.93 8.43 -6.28
N ALA A 70 4.65 8.52 -4.98
CA ALA A 70 4.78 9.79 -4.25
C ALA A 70 6.22 10.31 -4.27
N ILE A 71 7.20 9.44 -4.06
CA ILE A 71 8.64 9.80 -4.13
C ILE A 71 9.00 10.28 -5.54
N VAL A 72 8.56 9.58 -6.59
CA VAL A 72 8.82 10.04 -7.96
C VAL A 72 8.17 11.40 -8.23
N GLY A 73 6.96 11.64 -7.71
CA GLY A 73 6.30 12.95 -7.80
C GLY A 73 7.15 14.09 -7.20
N VAL A 74 7.79 13.85 -6.05
CA VAL A 74 8.74 14.81 -5.45
C VAL A 74 9.95 15.01 -6.37
N LEU A 75 10.53 13.93 -6.90
CA LEU A 75 11.69 14.03 -7.78
C LEU A 75 11.37 14.74 -9.12
N VAL A 76 10.14 14.61 -9.63
CA VAL A 76 9.66 15.37 -10.79
C VAL A 76 9.57 16.86 -10.44
N ALA A 77 9.01 17.20 -9.28
CA ALA A 77 8.94 18.59 -8.81
C ALA A 77 10.34 19.22 -8.65
N ASP A 78 11.33 18.42 -8.23
CA ASP A 78 12.73 18.82 -8.10
C ASP A 78 13.51 18.80 -9.42
N ALA A 79 12.86 18.52 -10.56
CA ALA A 79 13.48 18.35 -11.89
C ALA A 79 14.61 17.28 -11.91
N ARG A 80 14.52 16.29 -11.02
CA ARG A 80 15.46 15.16 -10.90
C ARG A 80 15.05 13.96 -11.74
N VAL A 81 13.77 13.85 -12.09
CA VAL A 81 13.20 12.80 -12.93
C VAL A 81 12.33 13.43 -14.01
N ASP A 82 12.54 12.99 -15.24
CA ASP A 82 11.62 13.23 -16.37
C ASP A 82 10.84 11.93 -16.62
N LEU A 83 9.51 12.02 -16.60
CA LEU A 83 8.63 10.84 -16.72
C LEU A 83 8.70 10.19 -18.11
N ASP A 84 9.00 10.98 -19.14
CA ASP A 84 9.10 10.53 -20.53
C ASP A 84 10.51 10.06 -20.88
N ALA A 85 11.50 10.31 -20.01
CA ALA A 85 12.84 9.81 -20.20
C ALA A 85 12.95 8.30 -19.91
N PRO A 86 13.81 7.56 -20.65
CA PRO A 86 14.13 6.19 -20.32
C PRO A 86 14.74 6.06 -18.91
N ILE A 87 14.38 5.00 -18.19
CA ILE A 87 14.88 4.76 -16.83
C ILE A 87 16.33 4.26 -16.76
N GLY A 88 17.03 4.18 -17.90
CA GLY A 88 18.43 3.77 -17.97
C GLY A 88 18.67 2.26 -17.84
N LEU A 89 17.66 1.42 -18.08
CA LEU A 89 17.89 -0.03 -18.18
C LEU A 89 18.79 -0.35 -19.38
N SER A 90 19.89 -1.03 -19.11
CA SER A 90 20.79 -1.50 -20.17
C SER A 90 20.19 -2.69 -20.92
N GLY A 91 20.31 -2.66 -22.25
CA GLY A 91 20.15 -3.84 -23.12
C GLY A 91 18.78 -3.99 -23.80
N GLY A 92 18.81 -4.11 -25.13
CA GLY A 92 17.71 -4.62 -25.96
C GLY A 92 16.41 -3.81 -25.88
N ALA A 93 15.27 -4.49 -26.09
CA ALA A 93 13.93 -3.89 -26.13
C ALA A 93 13.51 -3.15 -24.85
N ARG A 94 14.27 -3.28 -23.75
CA ARG A 94 13.98 -2.62 -22.46
C ARG A 94 14.60 -1.22 -22.33
N SER A 95 15.53 -0.86 -23.22
CA SER A 95 16.23 0.44 -23.15
C SER A 95 15.33 1.64 -23.38
N GLY A 96 14.19 1.44 -24.06
CA GLY A 96 13.19 2.49 -24.31
C GLY A 96 12.11 2.62 -23.24
N ILE A 97 12.11 1.78 -22.19
CA ILE A 97 11.09 1.85 -21.13
C ILE A 97 11.28 3.15 -20.36
N THR A 98 10.24 4.00 -20.37
CA THR A 98 10.24 5.27 -19.63
C THR A 98 9.82 5.08 -18.17
N TRP A 99 10.06 6.10 -17.34
CA TRP A 99 9.55 6.13 -15.97
C TRP A 99 8.03 5.96 -15.94
N LEU A 100 7.31 6.66 -16.83
CA LEU A 100 5.87 6.54 -16.95
C LEU A 100 5.43 5.11 -17.31
N ASN A 101 6.15 4.42 -18.19
CA ASN A 101 5.82 3.03 -18.54
C ASN A 101 5.92 2.09 -17.34
N LEU A 102 6.91 2.27 -16.45
CA LEU A 102 7.01 1.44 -15.23
C LEU A 102 5.91 1.76 -14.23
N LEU A 103 5.67 3.05 -13.99
CA LEU A 103 4.72 3.53 -12.99
C LEU A 103 3.28 3.15 -13.34
N GLU A 104 2.94 3.14 -14.63
CA GLU A 104 1.61 2.78 -15.14
C GLU A 104 1.48 1.31 -15.57
N MET A 105 2.47 0.45 -15.29
CA MET A 105 2.43 -0.98 -15.66
C MET A 105 2.30 -1.22 -17.18
N ARG A 106 2.86 -0.31 -18.01
CA ARG A 106 2.81 -0.33 -19.48
C ARG A 106 4.14 -0.75 -20.14
N SER A 107 5.10 -1.16 -19.33
CA SER A 107 6.46 -1.52 -19.79
C SER A 107 6.55 -2.83 -20.57
N GLY A 108 5.50 -3.67 -20.53
CA GLY A 108 5.52 -5.01 -21.12
C GLY A 108 6.45 -6.00 -20.38
N LEU A 109 6.98 -5.63 -19.22
CA LEU A 109 7.74 -6.54 -18.37
C LEU A 109 6.80 -7.59 -17.77
N ALA A 110 7.21 -8.86 -17.86
CA ALA A 110 6.48 -9.95 -17.23
C ALA A 110 6.53 -9.83 -15.70
N PHE A 111 5.40 -10.12 -15.05
CA PHE A 111 5.37 -10.39 -13.63
C PHE A 111 5.89 -11.82 -13.40
N ILE A 112 6.93 -11.96 -12.57
CA ILE A 112 7.48 -13.24 -12.13
C ILE A 112 7.41 -13.22 -10.61
N GLU A 113 6.70 -14.19 -10.04
CA GLU A 113 6.53 -14.37 -8.59
C GLU A 113 7.59 -15.30 -8.00
#